data_AF-A0A6A4I3C6-F1
#
_entry.id   AF-A0A6A4I3C6-F1
#
_cell.length_a   1.000
_cell.length_b   1.000
_cell.length_c   1.000
_cell.angle_alpha   90.00
_cell.angle_beta   90.00
_cell.angle_gamma   90.00
#
_symmetry.space_group_name_H-M   'P 1'
#
loop_
_entity.id
_entity.type
_entity.pdbx_description
1 polymer ?
#
loop_
_entity_poly.entity_id
_entity_poly.type
_entity_poly.pdbx_seq_one_letter_code
_entity_poly.pdbx_strand_id
1 'polypeptide(L)'
;MAQYLQSRIEDPIWLEPNDASFLRTRISEEEVLVETFESQMDELRSQISELTLQKDAKLVEIASLQNVLAPVRRVPLEILTEIFDLVTKGPQWEIVSHLFILSSVCVAWRKAAHAIPRLWSTLHIDMDTHFLGSDYTWVNGWFTHSQMVPVDLNFYMDELNELRVESGKQFLEYILVHFAHKIRFTGY
;
A
#
# COMPACT_ATOMS: atom_id res chain seq x y z
N MET A 1 48.40 29.89 -27.26
CA MET A 1 47.60 28.65 -27.06
C MET A 1 46.82 28.63 -25.74
N ALA A 2 47.44 28.84 -24.56
CA ALA A 2 46.70 28.96 -23.28
C ALA A 2 45.91 30.29 -23.12
N GLN A 3 46.19 31.29 -23.96
CA GLN A 3 45.58 32.63 -23.87
C GLN A 3 44.08 32.69 -24.14
N TYR A 4 43.49 31.69 -24.81
CA TYR A 4 42.06 31.70 -25.16
C TYR A 4 41.18 30.92 -24.18
N LEU A 5 41.77 30.15 -23.26
CA LEU A 5 41.05 29.22 -22.37
C LEU A 5 40.87 29.75 -20.94
N GLN A 6 41.39 30.94 -20.62
CA GLN A 6 41.53 31.41 -19.23
C GLN A 6 40.93 32.80 -18.94
N SER A 7 40.35 33.51 -19.91
CA SER A 7 39.85 34.86 -19.73
C SER A 7 38.39 35.02 -20.13
N ARG A 8 37.63 35.81 -19.36
CA ARG A 8 36.36 36.38 -19.79
C ARG A 8 36.59 37.10 -21.12
N ILE A 9 35.78 36.77 -22.12
CA ILE A 9 35.88 37.35 -23.45
C ILE A 9 35.28 38.76 -23.39
N GLU A 10 36.12 39.78 -23.37
CA GLU A 10 35.70 41.20 -23.34
C GLU A 10 35.75 41.85 -24.74
N ASP A 11 36.50 41.27 -25.68
CA ASP A 11 36.68 41.77 -27.07
C ASP A 11 36.58 40.64 -28.12
N PRO A 12 36.34 40.97 -29.42
CA PRO A 12 36.30 39.98 -30.50
C PRO A 12 37.63 39.22 -30.67
N ILE A 13 37.57 37.89 -30.65
CA ILE A 13 38.73 37.01 -30.84
C ILE A 13 38.94 36.75 -32.34
N TRP A 14 40.09 37.18 -32.87
CA TRP A 14 40.53 36.86 -34.23
C TRP A 14 41.42 35.62 -34.19
N LEU A 15 40.95 34.52 -34.79
CA LEU A 15 41.70 33.27 -34.89
C LEU A 15 42.36 33.16 -36.25
N GLU A 16 43.65 32.86 -36.26
CA GLU A 16 44.34 32.46 -37.49
C GLU A 16 43.76 31.12 -38.01
N PRO A 17 43.74 30.87 -39.33
CA PRO A 17 43.16 29.65 -39.90
C PRO A 17 43.71 28.34 -39.31
N ASN A 18 45.00 28.32 -38.94
CA ASN A 18 45.64 27.17 -38.29
C ASN A 18 45.15 26.94 -36.86
N ASP A 19 44.93 28.01 -36.08
CA ASP A 19 44.43 27.90 -34.71
C ASP A 19 42.97 27.42 -34.71
N ALA A 20 42.16 27.93 -35.65
CA ALA A 20 40.79 27.47 -35.84
C ALA A 20 40.73 25.98 -36.27
N SER A 21 41.64 25.54 -37.14
CA SER A 21 41.75 24.14 -37.55
C SER A 21 42.11 23.23 -36.37
N PHE A 22 43.14 23.62 -35.60
CA PHE A 22 43.57 22.89 -34.41
C PHE A 22 42.45 22.75 -33.37
N LEU A 23 41.72 23.84 -33.07
CA LEU A 23 40.62 23.82 -32.11
C LEU A 23 39.48 22.91 -32.58
N ARG A 24 39.16 22.89 -33.88
CA ARG A 24 38.14 21.97 -34.42
C ARG A 24 38.56 20.50 -34.29
N THR A 25 39.83 20.19 -34.57
CA THR A 25 40.35 18.82 -34.36
C THR A 25 40.21 18.41 -32.90
N ARG A 26 40.63 19.28 -31.98
CA ARG A 26 40.51 18.99 -30.55
C ARG A 26 39.07 18.86 -30.07
N ILE A 27 38.16 19.71 -30.56
CA ILE A 27 36.71 19.57 -30.30
C ILE A 27 36.23 18.19 -30.78
N SER A 28 36.60 17.78 -32.00
CA SER A 28 36.18 16.47 -32.52
C SER A 28 36.74 15.30 -31.71
N GLU A 29 37.97 15.40 -31.19
CA GLU A 29 38.56 14.38 -30.31
C GLU A 29 37.80 14.29 -28.97
N GLU A 30 37.47 15.43 -28.36
CA GLU A 30 36.70 15.47 -27.11
C GLU A 30 35.25 14.99 -27.32
N GLU A 31 34.62 15.31 -28.45
CA GLU A 31 33.27 14.81 -28.82
C GLU A 31 33.25 13.28 -28.89
N VAL A 32 34.28 12.66 -29.50
CA VAL A 32 34.41 11.19 -29.55
C VAL A 32 34.61 10.58 -28.16
N LEU A 33 35.35 11.25 -27.28
CA LEU A 33 35.51 10.81 -25.89
C LEU A 33 34.21 10.90 -25.10
N VAL A 34 33.43 11.98 -25.28
CA VAL A 34 32.11 12.13 -24.68
C VAL A 34 31.18 11.01 -25.14
N GLU A 35 31.11 10.72 -26.44
CA GLU A 35 30.30 9.62 -26.97
C GLU A 35 30.71 8.26 -26.38
N THR A 36 32.02 8.04 -26.20
CA THR A 36 32.55 6.83 -25.56
C THR A 36 32.10 6.73 -24.10
N PHE A 37 32.17 7.82 -23.33
CA PHE A 37 31.73 7.82 -21.93
C PHE A 37 30.22 7.66 -21.80
N GLU A 38 29.42 8.28 -22.68
CA GLU A 38 27.97 8.08 -22.70
C GLU A 38 27.61 6.61 -22.95
N SER A 39 28.28 5.97 -23.91
CA SER A 39 28.10 4.53 -24.15
C SER A 39 28.44 3.68 -22.93
N GLN A 40 29.54 3.99 -22.23
CA GLN A 40 29.91 3.30 -20.98
C GLN A 40 28.90 3.55 -19.85
N MET A 41 28.36 4.77 -19.75
CA MET A 41 27.33 5.09 -18.76
C MET A 41 26.04 4.31 -19.03
N ASP A 42 25.65 4.17 -20.28
CA ASP A 42 24.45 3.42 -20.66
C ASP A 42 24.62 1.91 -20.41
N GLU A 43 25.79 1.35 -20.69
CA GLU A 43 26.13 -0.03 -20.35
C GLU A 43 26.06 -0.26 -18.82
N LEU A 44 26.68 0.62 -18.02
CA LEU A 44 26.62 0.52 -16.55
C LEU A 44 25.19 0.67 -16.02
N ARG A 45 24.38 1.56 -16.60
CA ARG A 45 22.96 1.69 -16.24
C ARG A 45 22.18 0.41 -16.53
N SER A 46 22.47 -0.24 -17.66
CA SER A 46 21.89 -1.55 -18.02
C SER A 46 22.27 -2.63 -17.01
N GLN A 47 23.54 -2.67 -16.59
CA GLN A 47 23.98 -3.63 -15.57
C GLN A 47 23.34 -3.37 -14.20
N ILE A 48 23.19 -2.09 -13.81
CA ILE A 48 22.51 -1.72 -12.56
C ILE A 48 21.04 -2.14 -12.60
N SER A 49 20.34 -1.94 -13.72
CA SER A 49 18.94 -2.30 -13.84
C SER A 49 18.74 -3.82 -13.75
N GLU A 50 19.59 -4.59 -14.43
CA GLU A 50 19.58 -6.05 -14.37
C GLU A 50 19.87 -6.58 -12.95
N LEU A 51 20.93 -6.07 -12.30
CA LEU A 51 21.25 -6.46 -10.93
C LEU A 51 20.15 -6.07 -9.94
N THR A 52 19.46 -4.95 -10.18
CA THR A 52 18.32 -4.53 -9.36
C THR A 52 17.17 -5.52 -9.49
N LEU A 53 16.84 -5.94 -10.72
CA LEU A 53 15.81 -6.96 -10.97
C LEU A 53 16.16 -8.29 -10.29
N GLN A 54 17.41 -8.74 -10.41
CA GLN A 54 17.86 -9.98 -9.77
C GLN A 54 17.81 -9.88 -8.24
N LYS A 55 18.24 -8.75 -7.67
CA LYS A 55 18.14 -8.50 -6.22
C LYS A 55 16.69 -8.53 -5.76
N ASP A 56 15.78 -7.87 -6.47
CA ASP A 56 14.36 -7.83 -6.11
C ASP A 56 13.73 -9.23 -6.20
N ALA A 57 14.08 -10.02 -7.21
CA ALA A 57 13.67 -11.43 -7.30
C ALA A 57 14.16 -12.26 -6.10
N LYS A 58 15.41 -12.03 -5.66
CA LYS A 58 15.97 -12.70 -4.47
C LYS A 58 15.30 -12.25 -3.17
N LEU A 59 14.91 -10.98 -3.04
CA LEU A 59 14.15 -10.50 -1.90
C LEU A 59 12.77 -11.16 -1.82
N VAL A 60 12.10 -11.36 -2.96
CA VAL A 60 10.84 -12.12 -3.03
C VAL A 60 11.03 -13.57 -2.59
N GLU A 61 12.12 -14.21 -3.03
CA GLU A 61 12.47 -15.59 -2.64
C GLU A 61 12.72 -15.69 -1.12
N ILE A 62 13.51 -14.77 -0.55
CA ILE A 62 13.76 -14.70 0.90
C ILE A 62 12.45 -14.53 1.68
N ALA A 63 11.60 -13.60 1.27
CA ALA A 63 10.31 -13.38 1.91
C ALA A 63 9.43 -14.63 1.88
N SER A 64 9.42 -15.38 0.76
CA SER A 64 8.71 -16.65 0.64
C SER A 64 9.21 -17.70 1.64
N LEU A 65 10.54 -17.87 1.75
CA LEU A 65 11.15 -18.81 2.69
C LEU A 65 10.90 -18.41 4.15
N GLN A 66 11.06 -17.13 4.49
CA GLN A 66 10.72 -16.60 5.80
C GLN A 66 9.26 -16.87 6.15
N ASN A 67 8.35 -16.66 5.19
CA ASN A 67 6.94 -16.95 5.38
C ASN A 67 6.68 -18.44 5.64
N VAL A 68 7.41 -19.36 4.99
CA VAL A 68 7.30 -20.81 5.27
C VAL A 68 7.78 -21.16 6.67
N LEU A 69 8.84 -20.52 7.14
CA LEU A 69 9.41 -20.73 8.48
C LEU A 69 8.63 -20.02 9.59
N ALA A 70 7.81 -19.02 9.24
CA ALA A 70 7.06 -18.22 10.20
C ALA A 70 6.18 -19.12 11.09
N PRO A 71 6.30 -19.04 12.44
CA PRO A 71 5.54 -19.86 13.36
C PRO A 71 4.03 -19.80 13.13
N VAL A 72 3.56 -18.63 12.69
CA VAL A 72 2.17 -18.30 12.38
C VAL A 72 1.47 -19.31 11.45
N ARG A 73 2.21 -20.00 10.56
CA ARG A 73 1.67 -21.03 9.66
C ARG A 73 1.51 -22.40 10.31
N ARG A 74 2.13 -22.62 11.46
CA ARG A 74 2.08 -23.87 12.24
C ARG A 74 1.16 -23.78 13.45
N VAL A 75 0.58 -22.59 13.69
CA VAL A 75 -0.35 -22.38 14.79
C VAL A 75 -1.65 -23.15 14.50
N PRO A 76 -2.08 -24.06 15.40
CA PRO A 76 -3.36 -24.75 15.27
C PRO A 76 -4.54 -23.76 15.21
N LEU A 77 -5.63 -24.16 14.55
CA LEU A 77 -6.81 -23.32 14.39
C LEU A 77 -7.42 -22.91 15.73
N GLU A 78 -7.34 -23.78 16.74
CA GLU A 78 -7.82 -23.54 18.09
C GLU A 78 -7.09 -22.36 18.74
N ILE A 79 -5.77 -22.30 18.54
CA ILE A 79 -4.95 -21.21 19.08
C ILE A 79 -5.20 -19.91 18.30
N LEU A 80 -5.38 -19.98 16.98
CA LEU A 80 -5.78 -18.81 16.19
C LEU A 80 -7.14 -18.26 16.63
N THR A 81 -8.09 -19.15 16.91
CA THR A 81 -9.42 -18.79 17.42
C THR A 81 -9.30 -18.06 18.75
N GLU A 82 -8.49 -18.56 19.69
CA GLU A 82 -8.25 -17.90 20.98
C GLU A 82 -7.62 -16.52 20.80
N ILE A 83 -6.64 -16.38 19.90
CA ILE A 83 -6.02 -15.08 19.58
C ILE A 83 -7.07 -14.10 19.03
N PHE A 84 -7.89 -14.54 18.08
CA PHE A 84 -8.93 -13.69 17.48
C PHE A 84 -9.98 -13.27 18.52
N ASP A 85 -10.40 -14.20 19.38
CA ASP A 85 -11.32 -13.92 20.48
C ASP A 85 -10.71 -12.91 21.48
N LEU A 86 -9.41 -12.98 21.76
CA LEU A 86 -8.73 -12.00 22.61
C LEU A 86 -8.68 -10.61 21.96
N VAL A 87 -8.44 -10.53 20.64
CA VAL A 87 -8.41 -9.25 19.91
C VAL A 87 -9.80 -8.60 19.88
N THR A 88 -10.86 -9.39 19.65
CA THR A 88 -12.25 -8.88 19.61
C THR A 88 -12.82 -8.47 20.97
N LYS A 89 -12.19 -8.88 22.08
CA LYS A 89 -12.50 -8.40 23.44
C LYS A 89 -11.91 -7.01 23.74
N GLY A 90 -11.08 -6.47 22.86
CA GLY A 90 -10.57 -5.11 22.95
C GLY A 90 -11.65 -4.04 22.77
N PRO A 91 -11.27 -2.77 22.56
CA PRO A 91 -12.22 -1.69 22.32
C PRO A 91 -13.11 -2.01 21.11
N GLN A 92 -14.43 -2.03 21.33
CA GLN A 92 -15.39 -2.49 20.32
C GLN A 92 -15.39 -1.60 19.07
N TRP A 93 -15.03 -0.31 19.19
CA TRP A 93 -14.96 0.62 18.06
C TRP A 93 -13.83 0.33 17.07
N GLU A 94 -12.85 -0.51 17.42
CA GLU A 94 -11.76 -0.92 16.52
C GLU A 94 -11.99 -2.30 15.90
N ILE A 95 -13.11 -2.97 16.20
CA ILE A 95 -13.32 -4.37 15.81
C ILE A 95 -13.21 -4.58 14.29
N VAL A 96 -13.70 -3.62 13.50
CA VAL A 96 -13.63 -3.65 12.04
C VAL A 96 -12.17 -3.65 11.58
N SER A 97 -11.39 -2.68 12.05
CA SER A 97 -9.95 -2.57 11.79
C SER A 97 -9.20 -3.83 12.19
N HIS A 98 -9.47 -4.33 13.39
CA HIS A 98 -8.82 -5.52 13.93
C HIS A 98 -9.07 -6.77 13.07
N LEU A 99 -10.32 -7.05 12.70
CA LEU A 99 -10.62 -8.23 11.87
C LEU A 99 -10.03 -8.11 10.47
N PHE A 100 -9.97 -6.90 9.89
CA PHE A 100 -9.29 -6.70 8.61
C PHE A 100 -7.78 -6.92 8.72
N ILE A 101 -7.14 -6.40 9.77
CA ILE A 101 -5.72 -6.63 10.05
C ILE A 101 -5.45 -8.13 10.20
N LEU A 102 -6.21 -8.85 11.03
CA LEU A 102 -6.09 -10.30 11.20
C LEU A 102 -6.26 -11.05 9.87
N SER A 103 -7.26 -10.66 9.06
CA SER A 103 -7.54 -11.26 7.74
C SER A 103 -6.50 -10.91 6.66
N SER A 104 -5.64 -9.92 6.92
CA SER A 104 -4.55 -9.50 6.02
C SER A 104 -3.21 -10.21 6.29
N VAL A 105 -3.02 -10.79 7.48
CA VAL A 105 -1.73 -11.38 7.89
C VAL A 105 -1.26 -12.46 6.92
N CYS A 106 -2.11 -13.46 6.66
CA CYS A 106 -1.84 -14.48 5.65
C CYS A 106 -3.13 -15.20 5.22
N VAL A 107 -3.03 -16.01 4.16
CA VAL A 107 -4.17 -16.79 3.64
C VAL A 107 -4.77 -17.73 4.70
N ALA A 108 -3.95 -18.32 5.58
CA ALA A 108 -4.43 -19.21 6.63
C ALA A 108 -5.25 -18.44 7.69
N TRP A 109 -4.77 -17.27 8.13
CA TRP A 109 -5.48 -16.41 9.08
C TRP A 109 -6.79 -15.88 8.50
N ARG A 110 -6.78 -15.47 7.23
CA ARG A 110 -7.99 -15.07 6.53
C ARG A 110 -9.03 -16.18 6.51
N LYS A 111 -8.63 -17.40 6.11
CA LYS A 111 -9.52 -18.57 6.11
C LYS A 111 -10.05 -18.87 7.50
N ALA A 112 -9.19 -18.83 8.52
CA ALA A 112 -9.59 -19.06 9.91
C ALA A 112 -10.59 -18.00 10.38
N ALA A 113 -10.30 -16.71 10.19
CA ALA A 113 -11.18 -15.61 10.57
C ALA A 113 -12.55 -15.72 9.89
N HIS A 114 -12.59 -15.99 8.58
CA HIS A 114 -13.83 -16.14 7.82
C HIS A 114 -14.63 -17.41 8.21
N ALA A 115 -13.96 -18.42 8.76
CA ALA A 115 -14.60 -19.67 9.20
C ALA A 115 -15.21 -19.60 10.60
N ILE A 116 -15.04 -18.49 11.32
CA ILE A 116 -15.55 -18.30 12.69
C ILE A 116 -16.63 -17.19 12.65
N PRO A 117 -17.92 -17.54 12.47
CA PRO A 117 -18.98 -16.55 12.29
C PRO A 117 -19.15 -15.60 13.48
N ARG A 118 -18.78 -16.04 14.69
CA ARG A 118 -18.86 -15.26 15.93
C ARG A 118 -17.94 -14.05 15.93
N LEU A 119 -16.84 -14.06 15.17
CA LEU A 119 -15.99 -12.88 15.03
C LEU A 119 -16.71 -11.75 14.29
N TRP A 120 -17.66 -12.09 13.42
CA TRP A 120 -18.40 -11.16 12.56
C TRP A 120 -19.79 -10.84 13.12
N SER A 121 -20.11 -11.26 14.35
CA SER A 121 -21.42 -11.04 14.96
C SER A 121 -21.58 -9.66 15.61
N THR A 122 -20.54 -8.84 15.65
CA THR A 122 -20.60 -7.50 16.23
C THR A 122 -20.03 -6.52 15.23
N LEU A 123 -20.85 -5.57 14.78
CA LEU A 123 -20.42 -4.51 13.88
C LEU A 123 -20.55 -3.18 14.60
N HIS A 124 -19.42 -2.58 14.95
CA HIS A 124 -19.36 -1.23 15.51
C HIS A 124 -18.87 -0.28 14.42
N ILE A 125 -19.67 0.74 14.13
CA ILE A 125 -19.37 1.74 13.11
C ILE A 125 -19.21 3.09 13.81
N ASP A 126 -17.98 3.58 13.81
CA ASP A 126 -17.66 4.94 14.18
C ASP A 126 -17.66 5.81 12.91
N MET A 127 -18.65 6.68 12.80
CA MET A 127 -18.86 7.56 11.64
C MET A 127 -17.82 8.67 11.51
N ASP A 128 -16.98 8.89 12.53
CA ASP A 128 -15.89 9.87 12.49
C ASP A 128 -14.60 9.31 11.90
N THR A 129 -14.50 7.99 11.82
CA THR A 129 -13.35 7.29 11.27
C THR A 129 -13.49 7.13 9.75
N HIS A 130 -12.38 7.27 9.02
CA HIS A 130 -12.33 7.26 7.54
C HIS A 130 -12.65 5.91 6.87
N PHE A 131 -13.35 4.98 7.56
CA PHE A 131 -13.60 3.62 7.08
C PHE A 131 -14.74 3.51 6.06
N LEU A 132 -15.57 4.54 5.91
CA LEU A 132 -16.68 4.51 4.97
C LEU A 132 -16.19 4.88 3.57
N GLY A 133 -15.57 3.90 2.90
CA GLY A 133 -15.46 3.93 1.45
C GLY A 133 -16.87 4.02 0.83
N SER A 134 -16.99 4.71 -0.30
CA SER A 134 -18.28 5.00 -0.94
C SER A 134 -19.01 3.77 -1.50
N ASP A 135 -18.35 2.62 -1.59
CA ASP A 135 -18.89 1.43 -2.25
C ASP A 135 -19.57 0.43 -1.30
N TYR A 136 -19.44 0.61 0.02
CA TYR A 136 -19.96 -0.27 1.08
C TYR A 136 -19.68 -1.77 0.88
N THR A 137 -18.74 -2.14 0.01
CA THR A 137 -18.54 -3.52 -0.44
C THR A 137 -18.08 -4.43 0.70
N TRP A 138 -17.29 -3.87 1.60
CA TRP A 138 -16.77 -4.55 2.78
C TRP A 138 -17.88 -5.03 3.73
N VAL A 139 -19.01 -4.32 3.78
CA VAL A 139 -20.19 -4.68 4.60
C VAL A 139 -20.80 -5.98 4.12
N ASN A 140 -20.88 -6.17 2.80
CA ASN A 140 -21.38 -7.41 2.22
C ASN A 140 -20.49 -8.60 2.66
N GLY A 141 -19.18 -8.41 2.70
CA GLY A 141 -18.23 -9.38 3.24
C GLY A 141 -18.52 -9.69 4.71
N TRP A 142 -18.70 -8.64 5.53
CA TRP A 142 -19.01 -8.78 6.96
C TRP A 142 -20.25 -9.64 7.21
N PHE A 143 -21.38 -9.30 6.59
CA PHE A 143 -22.63 -10.05 6.72
C PHE A 143 -22.58 -11.42 6.07
N THR A 144 -21.73 -11.63 5.06
CA THR A 144 -21.51 -12.97 4.49
C THR A 144 -20.80 -13.87 5.51
N HIS A 145 -19.78 -13.36 6.19
CA HIS A 145 -18.99 -14.12 7.15
C HIS A 145 -19.69 -14.37 8.48
N SER A 146 -20.66 -13.53 8.88
CA SER A 146 -21.53 -13.82 10.03
C SER A 146 -22.44 -15.04 9.80
N GLN A 147 -22.58 -15.52 8.56
CA GLN A 147 -23.37 -16.70 8.19
C GLN A 147 -24.80 -16.64 8.77
N MET A 148 -25.17 -17.57 9.66
CA MET A 148 -26.49 -17.61 10.31
C MET A 148 -26.52 -16.89 11.67
N VAL A 149 -25.38 -16.37 12.13
CA VAL A 149 -25.28 -15.64 13.40
C VAL A 149 -25.79 -14.22 13.20
N PRO A 150 -26.77 -13.75 14.00
CA PRO A 150 -27.20 -12.37 13.95
C PRO A 150 -26.06 -11.40 14.26
N VAL A 151 -26.05 -10.26 13.59
CA VAL A 151 -25.08 -9.19 13.79
C VAL A 151 -25.67 -8.14 14.72
N ASP A 152 -25.03 -7.94 15.86
CA ASP A 152 -25.28 -6.85 16.79
C ASP A 152 -24.64 -5.58 16.19
N LEU A 153 -25.50 -4.63 15.83
CA LEU A 153 -25.11 -3.46 15.06
C LEU A 153 -25.12 -2.21 15.95
N ASN A 154 -23.97 -1.58 16.11
CA ASN A 154 -23.76 -0.41 16.95
C ASN A 154 -23.22 0.75 16.10
N PHE A 155 -23.80 1.93 16.27
CA PHE A 155 -23.36 3.14 15.58
C PHE A 155 -23.05 4.23 16.58
N TYR A 156 -21.93 4.90 16.36
CA TYR A 156 -21.60 6.14 17.03
C TYR A 156 -21.52 7.26 15.99
N MET A 157 -22.21 8.36 16.27
CA MET A 157 -22.20 9.59 15.46
C MET A 157 -21.90 10.77 16.38
N ASP A 158 -20.84 11.51 16.08
CA ASP A 158 -20.69 12.86 16.61
C ASP A 158 -21.59 13.82 15.79
N GLU A 159 -22.60 14.38 16.45
CA GLU A 159 -23.64 15.21 15.83
C GLU A 159 -23.12 16.57 15.33
N LEU A 160 -21.85 16.89 15.56
CA LEU A 160 -21.25 18.19 15.23
C LEU A 160 -20.96 18.40 13.73
N ASN A 161 -21.20 17.41 12.85
CA ASN A 161 -20.91 17.52 11.41
C ASN A 161 -22.05 17.03 10.51
N GLU A 162 -22.86 17.95 9.96
CA GLU A 162 -24.04 17.64 9.12
C GLU A 162 -23.73 16.74 7.92
N LEU A 163 -22.58 16.90 7.25
CA LEU A 163 -22.19 16.07 6.09
C LEU A 163 -21.93 14.61 6.49
N ARG A 164 -21.38 14.39 7.69
CA ARG A 164 -21.13 13.04 8.23
C ARG A 164 -22.42 12.38 8.69
N VAL A 165 -23.33 13.16 9.28
CA VAL A 165 -24.67 12.69 9.67
C VAL A 165 -25.44 12.18 8.45
N GLU A 166 -25.43 12.91 7.33
CA GLU A 166 -26.13 12.47 6.11
C GLU A 166 -25.50 11.21 5.50
N SER A 167 -24.16 11.15 5.44
CA SER A 167 -23.44 9.96 4.97
C SER A 167 -23.72 8.74 5.86
N GLY A 168 -23.86 8.94 7.17
CA GLY A 168 -24.21 7.90 8.12
C GLY A 168 -25.63 7.38 7.98
N LYS A 169 -26.59 8.27 7.73
CA LYS A 169 -27.97 7.88 7.44
C LYS A 169 -28.06 7.03 6.18
N GLN A 170 -27.40 7.44 5.10
CA GLN A 170 -27.37 6.67 3.84
C GLN A 170 -26.75 5.28 4.05
N PHE A 171 -25.69 5.19 4.85
CA PHE A 171 -25.06 3.93 5.17
C PHE A 171 -25.94 3.01 6.03
N LEU A 172 -26.57 3.58 7.06
CA LEU A 172 -27.57 2.91 7.89
C LEU A 172 -28.72 2.37 7.05
N GLU A 173 -29.28 3.20 6.18
CA GLU A 173 -30.36 2.83 5.27
C GLU A 173 -29.93 1.68 4.35
N TYR A 174 -28.73 1.75 3.76
CA TYR A 174 -28.16 0.67 2.98
C TYR A 174 -28.12 -0.66 3.77
N ILE A 175 -27.59 -0.63 5.00
CA ILE A 175 -27.50 -1.82 5.85
C ILE A 175 -28.89 -2.38 6.17
N LEU A 176 -29.84 -1.53 6.55
CA LEU A 176 -31.20 -1.96 6.91
C LEU A 176 -31.94 -2.54 5.69
N VAL A 177 -31.82 -1.91 4.52
CA VAL A 177 -32.46 -2.39 3.29
C VAL A 177 -31.95 -3.78 2.89
N HIS A 178 -30.64 -4.03 2.99
CA HIS A 178 -30.04 -5.27 2.48
C HIS A 178 -29.91 -6.36 3.55
N PHE A 179 -29.77 -6.01 4.82
CA PHE A 179 -29.35 -6.92 5.88
C PHE A 179 -30.23 -6.92 7.13
N ALA A 180 -31.38 -6.22 7.16
CA ALA A 180 -32.30 -6.21 8.31
C ALA A 180 -32.59 -7.59 8.91
N HIS A 181 -32.77 -8.61 8.06
CA HIS A 181 -33.06 -9.98 8.48
C HIS A 181 -31.93 -10.66 9.29
N LYS A 182 -30.70 -10.14 9.24
CA LYS A 182 -29.54 -10.64 9.98
C LYS A 182 -29.16 -9.76 11.16
N ILE A 183 -29.81 -8.62 11.34
CA ILE A 183 -29.46 -7.67 12.40
C ILE A 183 -30.21 -8.02 13.67
N ARG A 184 -29.50 -8.03 14.80
CA ARG A 184 -30.12 -7.99 16.11
C ARG A 184 -30.03 -6.56 16.63
N PHE A 185 -31.19 -5.95 16.87
CA PHE A 185 -31.27 -4.69 17.59
C PHE A 185 -31.10 -4.99 19.08
N THR A 186 -29.88 -4.81 19.59
CA THR A 186 -29.65 -4.74 21.03
C THR A 186 -30.06 -3.34 21.48
N GLY A 187 -31.31 -3.21 21.94
CA GLY A 187 -31.78 -1.98 22.58
C GLY A 187 -31.01 -1.72 23.87
N TYR A 188 -30.41 -0.54 23.98
CA TYR A 188 -30.04 0.08 25.24
C TYR A 188 -30.85 1.38 25.40
#